data_AF-A0A938F1N6-F1
#
_entry.id   AF-A0A938F1N6-F1
#
_cell.length_a   1.000
_cell.length_b   1.000
_cell.length_c   1.000
_cell.angle_alpha   90.00
_cell.angle_beta   90.00
_cell.angle_gamma   90.00
#
_symmetry.space_group_name_H-M   'P 1'
#
loop_
_entity.id
_entity.type
_entity.pdbx_description
1 polymer ?
#
loop_
_entity_poly.entity_id
_entity_poly.type
_entity_poly.pdbx_seq_one_letter_code
_entity_poly.pdbx_strand_id
1 'polypeptide(L)'
;MENNARDIINEGSKLIFNNINCDVFTFNMVSSEKDNTVIPNGLYVDRGYEGFIRAYSAAAALSSEIHVKYIESPLKQAVQVIPECYDEVWTAAKGSYKLQKQGVMADGGEIILYGPHISCFHSDKKIEEEIKEAGYHCKDYIKYYIEKHPEFCRNSAAHLINVSGPGEYNSVKNIERRKFRVTLATGIPEDICEKVNLGYRNPDTLKKSDFAGKEKIWIEDGGKYLYELKK
;
A
#
# COMPACT_ATOMS: atom_id res chain seq x y z
N MET A 1 -10.40 -16.33 -1.83
CA MET A 1 -9.85 -15.14 -1.16
C MET A 1 -10.68 -14.92 0.08
N GLU A 2 -10.23 -15.42 1.21
CA GLU A 2 -10.87 -15.22 2.51
C GLU A 2 -9.92 -14.37 3.35
N ASN A 3 -10.44 -13.31 3.95
CA ASN A 3 -9.71 -12.51 4.92
C ASN A 3 -10.71 -11.78 5.81
N ASN A 4 -10.31 -11.51 7.06
CA ASN A 4 -11.21 -10.94 8.08
C ASN A 4 -11.88 -9.63 7.64
N ALA A 5 -11.20 -8.78 6.88
CA ALA A 5 -11.79 -7.53 6.41
C ALA A 5 -12.91 -7.79 5.39
N ARG A 6 -12.73 -8.77 4.50
CA ARG A 6 -13.78 -9.19 3.54
C ARG A 6 -14.98 -9.79 4.26
N ASP A 7 -14.75 -10.58 5.32
CA ASP A 7 -15.83 -11.16 6.12
C ASP A 7 -16.65 -10.07 6.82
N ILE A 8 -15.98 -9.09 7.44
CA ILE A 8 -16.64 -7.92 8.07
C ILE A 8 -17.43 -7.12 7.03
N ILE A 9 -16.86 -6.87 5.84
CA ILE A 9 -17.55 -6.16 4.75
C ILE A 9 -18.78 -6.95 4.30
N ASN A 10 -18.68 -8.26 4.15
CA ASN A 10 -19.79 -9.12 3.73
C ASN A 10 -20.93 -9.08 4.75
N GLU A 11 -20.65 -9.31 6.03
CA GLU A 11 -21.66 -9.29 7.09
C GLU A 11 -22.30 -7.90 7.25
N GLY A 12 -21.50 -6.82 7.23
CA GLY A 12 -22.03 -5.46 7.25
C GLY A 12 -22.90 -5.16 6.03
N SER A 13 -22.47 -5.57 4.83
CA SER A 13 -23.24 -5.38 3.60
C SER A 13 -24.56 -6.13 3.65
N LYS A 14 -24.59 -7.35 4.19
CA LYS A 14 -25.82 -8.14 4.32
C LYS A 14 -26.92 -7.39 5.08
N LEU A 15 -26.56 -6.70 6.17
CA LEU A 15 -27.49 -5.86 6.93
C LEU A 15 -28.03 -4.69 6.08
N ILE A 16 -27.18 -4.09 5.25
CA ILE A 16 -27.58 -3.00 4.33
C ILE A 16 -28.56 -3.55 3.29
N PHE A 17 -28.21 -4.63 2.60
CA PHE A 17 -29.05 -5.23 1.54
C PHE A 17 -30.43 -5.65 2.04
N ASN A 18 -30.55 -6.11 3.29
CA ASN A 18 -31.83 -6.44 3.90
C ASN A 18 -32.79 -5.24 4.05
N ASN A 19 -32.28 -4.01 3.96
CA ASN A 19 -33.06 -2.78 4.09
C ASN A 19 -33.22 -2.03 2.75
N ILE A 20 -32.69 -2.56 1.65
CA ILE A 20 -32.83 -1.94 0.32
C ILE A 20 -34.10 -2.48 -0.35
N ASN A 21 -34.98 -1.55 -0.76
CA ASN A 21 -36.28 -1.87 -1.36
C ASN A 21 -36.28 -1.76 -2.90
N CYS A 22 -35.12 -1.79 -3.54
CA CYS A 22 -34.97 -1.72 -4.98
C CYS A 22 -33.96 -2.75 -5.49
N ASP A 23 -33.96 -2.95 -6.80
CA ASP A 23 -32.98 -3.83 -7.43
C ASP A 23 -31.60 -3.19 -7.44
N VAL A 24 -30.65 -3.88 -6.81
CA VAL A 24 -29.26 -3.44 -6.74
C VAL A 24 -28.41 -4.32 -7.65
N PHE A 25 -27.68 -3.68 -8.56
CA PHE A 25 -26.80 -4.34 -9.51
C PHE A 25 -25.34 -4.01 -9.20
N THR A 26 -24.46 -4.97 -9.47
CA THR A 26 -23.01 -4.76 -9.46
C THR A 26 -22.49 -4.73 -10.88
N PHE A 27 -21.53 -3.85 -11.15
CA PHE A 27 -20.79 -3.75 -12.39
C PHE A 27 -19.30 -3.81 -12.04
N ASN A 28 -18.80 -5.01 -11.77
CA ASN A 28 -17.46 -5.19 -11.23
C ASN A 28 -16.43 -5.29 -12.35
N MET A 29 -15.55 -4.30 -12.45
CA MET A 29 -14.58 -4.16 -13.53
C MET A 29 -13.23 -4.76 -13.14
N VAL A 30 -12.57 -5.35 -14.13
CA VAL A 30 -11.15 -5.69 -14.07
C VAL A 30 -10.48 -5.02 -15.26
N SER A 31 -9.42 -4.27 -15.00
CA SER A 31 -8.65 -3.57 -16.02
C SER A 31 -7.19 -3.54 -15.63
N SER A 32 -6.33 -3.66 -16.63
CA SER A 32 -4.89 -3.44 -16.52
C SER A 32 -4.56 -2.00 -16.92
N GLU A 33 -3.41 -1.51 -16.45
CA GLU A 33 -2.92 -0.18 -16.80
C GLU A 33 -1.55 -0.31 -17.48
N LYS A 34 -1.36 0.41 -18.58
CA LYS A 34 -0.07 0.50 -19.26
C LYS A 34 0.05 1.87 -19.92
N ASP A 35 1.18 2.54 -19.73
CA ASP A 35 1.47 3.84 -20.36
C ASP A 35 0.33 4.85 -20.09
N ASN A 36 -0.14 4.92 -18.84
CA ASN A 36 -1.29 5.74 -18.39
C ASN A 36 -2.63 5.45 -19.11
N THR A 37 -2.74 4.32 -19.79
CA THR A 37 -3.96 3.89 -20.47
C THR A 37 -4.60 2.73 -19.72
N VAL A 38 -5.91 2.84 -19.47
CA VAL A 38 -6.72 1.77 -18.87
C VAL A 38 -7.15 0.81 -19.98
N ILE A 39 -6.82 -0.46 -19.84
CA ILE A 39 -7.20 -1.54 -20.75
C ILE A 39 -8.27 -2.39 -20.05
N PRO A 40 -9.54 -2.38 -20.51
CA PRO A 40 -10.57 -3.24 -19.93
C PRO A 40 -10.26 -4.72 -20.18
N ASN A 41 -10.30 -5.53 -19.12
CA ASN A 41 -10.06 -6.98 -19.17
C ASN A 41 -11.31 -7.79 -18.85
N GLY A 42 -12.24 -7.24 -18.05
CA GLY A 42 -13.49 -7.91 -17.72
C GLY A 42 -14.52 -6.97 -17.08
N LEU A 43 -15.80 -7.27 -17.30
CA LEU A 43 -16.93 -6.65 -16.63
C LEU A 43 -17.89 -7.75 -16.17
N TYR A 44 -18.01 -7.92 -14.86
CA TYR A 44 -18.88 -8.93 -14.24
C TYR A 44 -20.12 -8.24 -13.70
N VAL A 45 -21.27 -8.52 -14.32
CA VAL A 45 -22.55 -7.93 -13.96
C VAL A 45 -23.42 -8.98 -13.27
N ASP A 46 -23.95 -8.63 -12.11
CA ASP A 46 -24.85 -9.50 -11.33
C ASP A 46 -25.79 -8.64 -10.47
N ARG A 47 -26.72 -9.29 -9.75
CA ARG A 47 -27.77 -8.62 -8.97
C ARG A 47 -27.85 -9.15 -7.54
N GLY A 48 -28.15 -8.25 -6.62
CA GLY A 48 -28.37 -8.55 -5.20
C GLY A 48 -27.09 -8.91 -4.46
N TYR A 49 -27.20 -9.11 -3.15
CA TYR A 49 -26.07 -9.38 -2.26
C TYR A 49 -25.19 -10.56 -2.74
N GLU A 50 -25.80 -11.70 -3.03
CA GLU A 50 -25.08 -12.87 -3.55
C GLU A 50 -24.42 -12.60 -4.92
N GLY A 51 -25.04 -11.75 -5.75
CA GLY A 51 -24.46 -11.33 -7.02
C GLY A 51 -23.18 -10.51 -6.84
N PHE A 52 -23.13 -9.62 -5.85
CA PHE A 52 -21.90 -8.91 -5.49
C PHE A 52 -20.77 -9.87 -5.10
N ILE A 53 -21.07 -10.93 -4.34
CA ILE A 53 -20.08 -11.94 -3.92
C ILE A 53 -19.55 -12.72 -5.14
N ARG A 54 -20.45 -13.18 -6.03
CA ARG A 54 -20.06 -13.90 -7.25
C ARG A 54 -19.23 -13.03 -8.20
N ALA A 55 -19.69 -11.81 -8.48
CA ALA A 55 -19.00 -10.88 -9.36
C ALA A 55 -17.61 -10.50 -8.81
N TYR A 56 -17.50 -10.25 -7.50
CA TYR A 56 -16.21 -10.02 -6.84
C TYR A 56 -15.30 -11.24 -6.97
N SER A 57 -15.79 -12.44 -6.72
CA SER A 57 -14.99 -13.66 -6.78
C SER A 57 -14.44 -13.91 -8.19
N ALA A 58 -15.27 -13.69 -9.22
CA ALA A 58 -14.85 -13.80 -10.62
C ALA A 58 -13.82 -12.71 -11.00
N ALA A 59 -14.06 -11.46 -10.60
CA ALA A 59 -13.13 -10.36 -10.83
C ALA A 59 -11.78 -10.59 -10.14
N ALA A 60 -11.80 -11.11 -8.91
CA ALA A 60 -10.62 -11.39 -8.13
C ALA A 60 -9.80 -12.56 -8.71
N ALA A 61 -10.46 -13.57 -9.31
CA ALA A 61 -9.80 -14.64 -10.04
C ALA A 61 -9.02 -14.09 -11.24
N LEU A 62 -9.67 -13.32 -12.13
CA LEU A 62 -8.98 -12.70 -13.28
C LEU A 62 -7.87 -11.74 -12.84
N SER A 63 -8.12 -10.93 -11.82
CA SER A 63 -7.14 -10.01 -11.23
C SER A 63 -5.87 -10.75 -10.77
N SER A 64 -6.02 -11.94 -10.17
CA SER A 64 -4.88 -12.74 -9.69
C SER A 64 -3.97 -13.24 -10.82
N GLU A 65 -4.48 -13.35 -12.04
CA GLU A 65 -3.71 -13.77 -13.22
C GLU A 65 -2.96 -12.60 -13.86
N ILE A 66 -3.53 -11.38 -13.84
CA ILE A 66 -3.02 -10.25 -14.63
C ILE A 66 -2.34 -9.14 -13.80
N HIS A 67 -2.61 -9.05 -12.50
CA HIS A 67 -2.08 -7.99 -11.62
C HIS A 67 -0.87 -8.42 -10.79
N VAL A 68 -0.28 -9.58 -11.10
CA VAL A 68 0.94 -10.09 -10.45
C VAL A 68 2.13 -10.02 -11.41
N LYS A 69 3.22 -9.43 -10.95
CA LYS A 69 4.52 -9.39 -11.65
C LYS A 69 5.50 -10.29 -10.91
N TYR A 70 6.16 -11.17 -11.65
CA TYR A 70 7.13 -12.10 -11.09
C TYR A 70 8.55 -11.56 -11.27
N ILE A 71 9.36 -11.67 -10.23
CA ILE A 71 10.78 -11.32 -10.21
C ILE A 71 11.65 -12.54 -9.93
N GLU A 72 12.88 -12.53 -10.41
CA GLU A 72 13.80 -13.69 -10.34
C GLU A 72 14.68 -13.68 -9.08
N SER A 73 14.82 -12.55 -8.39
CA SER A 73 15.64 -12.41 -7.19
C SER A 73 15.11 -11.33 -6.25
N PRO A 74 15.35 -11.42 -4.93
CA PRO A 74 14.99 -10.36 -3.98
C PRO A 74 15.59 -9.00 -4.37
N LEU A 75 14.83 -7.93 -4.16
CA LEU A 75 15.20 -6.57 -4.48
C LEU A 75 15.90 -5.91 -3.30
N LYS A 76 17.08 -5.33 -3.56
CA LYS A 76 17.77 -4.45 -2.62
C LYS A 76 17.25 -3.02 -2.72
N GLN A 77 16.83 -2.57 -3.90
CA GLN A 77 16.25 -1.24 -4.09
C GLN A 77 15.12 -1.29 -5.11
N ALA A 78 13.98 -0.70 -4.80
CA ALA A 78 12.85 -0.59 -5.72
C ALA A 78 12.32 0.85 -5.71
N VAL A 79 12.29 1.48 -6.88
CA VAL A 79 11.64 2.77 -7.07
C VAL A 79 10.22 2.54 -7.58
N GLN A 80 9.24 3.08 -6.87
CA GLN A 80 7.83 3.14 -7.27
C GLN A 80 7.56 4.54 -7.79
N VAL A 81 7.39 4.70 -9.11
CA VAL A 81 7.02 5.98 -9.72
C VAL A 81 5.54 6.20 -9.47
N ILE A 82 5.24 7.14 -8.57
CA ILE A 82 3.90 7.37 -8.09
C ILE A 82 3.13 8.23 -9.10
N PRO A 83 1.97 7.78 -9.60
CA PRO A 83 1.17 8.58 -10.54
C PRO A 83 0.55 9.80 -9.86
N GLU A 84 0.25 10.84 -10.64
CA GLU A 84 -0.37 12.08 -10.13
C GLU A 84 -1.71 11.88 -9.42
N CYS A 85 -2.45 10.82 -9.76
CA CYS A 85 -3.70 10.49 -9.07
C CYS A 85 -3.52 10.04 -7.62
N TYR A 86 -2.29 9.76 -7.19
CA TYR A 86 -1.91 9.59 -5.79
C TYR A 86 -1.22 10.87 -5.35
N ASP A 87 -1.97 11.73 -4.68
CA ASP A 87 -1.62 13.11 -4.32
C ASP A 87 -1.09 13.27 -2.88
N GLU A 88 -1.13 12.20 -2.10
CA GLU A 88 -0.71 12.16 -0.69
C GLU A 88 -0.04 10.82 -0.35
N VAL A 89 0.77 10.77 0.72
CA VAL A 89 1.45 9.52 1.13
C VAL A 89 0.44 8.40 1.43
N TRP A 90 -0.76 8.74 1.93
CA TRP A 90 -1.82 7.78 2.22
C TRP A 90 -2.11 6.82 1.05
N THR A 91 -2.21 7.38 -0.16
CA THR A 91 -2.46 6.62 -1.39
C THR A 91 -1.17 6.15 -2.05
N ALA A 92 -0.12 6.96 -2.06
CA ALA A 92 1.18 6.64 -2.65
C ALA A 92 1.88 5.45 -1.97
N ALA A 93 1.62 5.24 -0.69
CA ALA A 93 2.15 4.12 0.08
C ALA A 93 1.72 2.74 -0.45
N LYS A 94 0.76 2.68 -1.39
CA LYS A 94 0.53 1.49 -2.24
C LYS A 94 1.83 0.95 -2.85
N GLY A 95 2.78 1.82 -3.18
CA GLY A 95 4.11 1.42 -3.66
C GLY A 95 4.85 0.51 -2.67
N SER A 96 4.72 0.75 -1.36
CA SER A 96 5.25 -0.15 -0.33
C SER A 96 4.49 -1.47 -0.31
N TYR A 97 3.15 -1.42 -0.18
CA TYR A 97 2.31 -2.62 0.02
C TYR A 97 2.53 -3.68 -1.07
N LYS A 98 2.74 -3.23 -2.31
CA LYS A 98 2.92 -4.10 -3.47
C LYS A 98 4.22 -4.90 -3.49
N LEU A 99 5.18 -4.55 -2.65
CA LEU A 99 6.50 -5.19 -2.58
C LEU A 99 6.70 -6.01 -1.29
N GLN A 100 5.68 -6.16 -0.45
CA GLN A 100 5.85 -6.79 0.88
C GLN A 100 5.63 -8.30 0.91
N LYS A 101 5.29 -8.94 -0.23
CA LYS A 101 5.25 -10.41 -0.32
C LYS A 101 6.61 -10.97 0.11
N GLN A 102 6.58 -12.07 0.86
CA GLN A 102 7.79 -12.67 1.43
C GLN A 102 8.82 -12.97 0.32
N GLY A 103 10.06 -12.54 0.53
CA GLY A 103 11.17 -12.75 -0.40
C GLY A 103 11.27 -11.72 -1.54
N VAL A 104 10.29 -10.83 -1.70
CA VAL A 104 10.35 -9.78 -2.74
C VAL A 104 11.41 -8.74 -2.42
N MET A 105 11.42 -8.20 -1.20
CA MET A 105 12.48 -7.32 -0.72
C MET A 105 13.53 -8.12 0.06
N ALA A 106 14.81 -7.85 -0.22
CA ALA A 106 15.93 -8.34 0.56
C ALA A 106 15.95 -7.68 1.95
N ASP A 107 16.56 -8.36 2.93
CA ASP A 107 16.82 -7.82 4.27
C ASP A 107 17.67 -6.54 4.18
N GLY A 108 17.18 -5.47 4.81
CA GLY A 108 17.80 -4.14 4.71
C GLY A 108 17.58 -3.44 3.36
N GLY A 109 16.72 -3.98 2.50
CA GLY A 109 16.37 -3.37 1.23
C GLY A 109 15.66 -2.02 1.40
N GLU A 110 15.47 -1.32 0.29
CA GLU A 110 14.89 0.02 0.25
C GLU A 110 13.76 0.10 -0.77
N ILE A 111 12.59 0.57 -0.33
CA ILE A 111 11.47 0.95 -1.19
C ILE A 111 11.42 2.47 -1.25
N ILE A 112 11.57 3.03 -2.45
CA ILE A 112 11.58 4.46 -2.70
C ILE A 112 10.26 4.85 -3.36
N LEU A 113 9.47 5.71 -2.71
CA LEU A 113 8.26 6.27 -3.27
C LEU A 113 8.62 7.58 -4.00
N TYR A 114 8.74 7.52 -5.32
CA TYR A 114 9.11 8.65 -6.16
C TYR A 114 7.84 9.35 -6.66
N GLY A 115 7.51 10.49 -6.05
CA GLY A 115 6.34 11.30 -6.39
C GLY A 115 6.60 12.77 -6.05
N PRO A 116 7.34 13.51 -6.90
CA PRO A 116 7.76 14.89 -6.59
C PRO A 116 6.59 15.85 -6.31
N HIS A 117 5.40 15.55 -6.83
CA HIS A 117 4.16 16.31 -6.65
C HIS A 117 3.54 16.15 -5.26
N ILE A 118 3.93 15.14 -4.48
CA ILE A 118 3.33 14.84 -3.17
C ILE A 118 3.95 15.73 -2.10
N SER A 119 3.12 16.42 -1.33
CA SER A 119 3.56 17.37 -0.30
C SER A 119 2.92 17.20 1.09
N CYS A 120 2.10 16.16 1.29
CA CYS A 120 1.48 15.84 2.58
C CYS A 120 1.30 14.33 2.77
N PHE A 121 1.08 13.90 4.02
CA PHE A 121 0.75 12.50 4.31
C PHE A 121 -0.73 12.21 4.09
N HIS A 122 -1.60 13.16 4.46
CA HIS A 122 -3.05 13.09 4.33
C HIS A 122 -3.66 14.50 4.17
N SER A 123 -4.75 14.59 3.42
CA SER A 123 -5.50 15.82 3.13
C SER A 123 -6.38 16.29 4.30
N ASP A 124 -6.94 15.36 5.07
CA ASP A 124 -7.52 15.63 6.39
C ASP A 124 -6.43 15.98 7.41
N LYS A 125 -6.51 17.18 7.98
CA LYS A 125 -5.52 17.72 8.92
C LYS A 125 -5.40 16.91 10.22
N LYS A 126 -6.50 16.34 10.71
CA LYS A 126 -6.47 15.55 11.94
C LYS A 126 -5.65 14.28 11.72
N ILE A 127 -5.87 13.61 10.59
CA ILE A 127 -5.13 12.38 10.24
C ILE A 127 -3.66 12.71 9.95
N GLU A 128 -3.38 13.83 9.28
CA GLU A 128 -2.02 14.34 9.06
C GLU A 128 -1.27 14.55 10.40
N GLU A 129 -1.93 15.16 11.39
CA GLU A 129 -1.36 15.38 12.73
C GLU A 129 -1.12 14.05 13.46
N GLU A 130 -2.08 13.12 13.43
CA GLU A 130 -1.92 11.77 14.00
C GLU A 130 -0.72 11.02 13.39
N ILE A 131 -0.53 11.09 12.07
CA ILE A 131 0.60 10.48 11.38
C ILE A 131 1.92 11.12 11.82
N LYS A 132 1.96 12.46 11.91
CA LYS A 132 3.15 13.19 12.34
C LYS A 132 3.52 12.92 13.79
N GLU A 133 2.54 12.69 14.65
CA GLU A 133 2.75 12.38 16.06
C GLU A 133 3.26 10.96 16.27
N ALA A 134 2.63 9.97 15.64
CA ALA A 134 2.95 8.56 15.87
C ALA A 134 4.15 8.07 15.05
N GLY A 135 4.32 8.59 13.83
CA GLY A 135 5.36 8.15 12.90
C GLY A 135 5.14 6.74 12.34
N TYR A 136 5.96 6.36 11.36
CA TYR A 136 5.87 5.08 10.66
C TYR A 136 6.73 4.01 11.33
N HIS A 137 6.05 3.04 11.97
CA HIS A 137 6.70 1.94 12.67
C HIS A 137 6.04 0.58 12.37
N CYS A 138 6.76 -0.49 12.71
CA CYS A 138 6.29 -1.85 12.61
C CYS A 138 5.13 -2.13 13.59
N LYS A 139 4.42 -3.23 13.34
CA LYS A 139 3.23 -3.63 14.08
C LYS A 139 3.43 -3.65 15.60
N ASP A 140 4.55 -4.18 16.08
CA ASP A 140 4.76 -4.35 17.53
C ASP A 140 4.98 -3.01 18.24
N TYR A 141 5.65 -2.06 17.58
CA TYR A 141 5.75 -0.69 18.07
C TYR A 141 4.37 -0.01 18.09
N ILE A 142 3.63 -0.06 16.99
CA ILE A 142 2.33 0.62 16.90
C ILE A 142 1.34 0.04 17.91
N LYS A 143 1.37 -1.28 18.16
CA LYS A 143 0.60 -1.91 19.24
C LYS A 143 0.96 -1.33 20.61
N TYR A 144 2.25 -1.22 20.91
CA TYR A 144 2.72 -0.60 22.16
C TYR A 144 2.31 0.88 22.27
N TYR A 145 2.35 1.62 21.16
CA TYR A 145 1.94 3.02 21.10
C TYR A 145 0.44 3.17 21.41
N ILE A 146 -0.44 2.42 20.74
CA ILE A 146 -1.90 2.53 20.97
C ILE A 146 -2.34 2.02 22.35
N GLU A 147 -1.56 1.16 23.01
CA GLU A 147 -1.80 0.79 24.41
C GLU A 147 -1.64 2.00 25.36
N LYS A 148 -0.79 2.95 25.01
CA LYS A 148 -0.56 4.20 25.75
C LYS A 148 -1.45 5.36 25.29
N HIS A 149 -1.93 5.28 24.05
CA HIS A 149 -2.78 6.27 23.38
C HIS A 149 -4.07 5.60 22.89
N PRO A 150 -4.98 5.17 23.79
CA PRO A 150 -6.15 4.36 23.43
C PRO A 150 -7.15 5.09 22.52
N GLU A 151 -7.12 6.42 22.50
CA GLU A 151 -7.90 7.28 21.61
C GLU A 151 -7.36 7.35 20.17
N PHE A 152 -6.15 6.84 19.94
CA PHE A 152 -5.51 6.91 18.63
C PHE A 152 -6.31 6.14 17.57
N CYS A 153 -6.49 6.77 16.40
CA CYS A 153 -7.30 6.20 15.34
C CYS A 153 -6.72 4.88 14.83
N ARG A 154 -7.52 3.81 14.89
CA ARG A 154 -7.11 2.48 14.40
C ARG A 154 -6.88 2.45 12.89
N ASN A 155 -7.51 3.34 12.13
CA ASN A 155 -7.27 3.45 10.70
C ASN A 155 -5.87 4.02 10.41
N SER A 156 -5.50 5.11 11.11
CA SER A 156 -4.16 5.70 11.07
C SER A 156 -3.12 4.67 11.52
N ALA A 157 -3.35 3.97 12.64
CA ALA A 157 -2.46 2.91 13.12
C ALA A 157 -2.24 1.80 12.07
N ALA A 158 -3.31 1.32 11.43
CA ALA A 158 -3.22 0.32 10.38
C ALA A 158 -2.42 0.83 9.17
N HIS A 159 -2.62 2.09 8.76
CA HIS A 159 -1.85 2.70 7.69
C HIS A 159 -0.36 2.74 8.01
N LEU A 160 0.04 3.23 9.19
CA LEU A 160 1.44 3.32 9.62
C LEU A 160 2.15 1.96 9.56
N ILE A 161 1.47 0.90 10.02
CA ILE A 161 1.95 -0.49 9.95
C ILE A 161 2.08 -0.95 8.50
N ASN A 162 1.03 -0.72 7.69
CA ASN A 162 1.00 -1.13 6.30
C ASN A 162 2.14 -0.51 5.49
N VAL A 163 2.47 0.77 5.72
CA VAL A 163 3.59 1.42 5.01
C VAL A 163 4.92 0.82 5.45
N SER A 164 5.12 0.70 6.76
CA SER A 164 6.40 0.30 7.37
C SER A 164 6.78 -1.16 7.09
N GLY A 165 5.78 -2.01 6.92
CA GLY A 165 5.97 -3.43 6.64
C GLY A 165 6.50 -4.23 7.84
N PRO A 166 7.05 -5.43 7.59
CA PRO A 166 7.49 -6.33 8.64
C PRO A 166 8.66 -5.76 9.45
N GLY A 167 8.62 -5.97 10.76
CA GLY A 167 9.66 -5.60 11.69
C GLY A 167 9.37 -6.09 13.09
N GLU A 168 10.35 -5.94 13.96
CA GLU A 168 10.29 -6.31 15.38
C GLU A 168 10.63 -5.09 16.24
N TYR A 169 9.92 -4.95 17.37
CA TYR A 169 10.19 -3.90 18.34
C TYR A 169 10.41 -4.48 19.73
N ASN A 170 11.51 -4.11 20.37
CA ASN A 170 11.81 -4.43 21.76
C ASN A 170 11.51 -3.23 22.65
N SER A 171 10.40 -3.29 23.37
CA SER A 171 9.93 -2.19 24.24
C SER A 171 10.81 -1.95 25.46
N VAL A 172 11.59 -2.94 25.93
CA VAL A 172 12.52 -2.78 27.06
C VAL A 172 13.76 -1.99 26.64
N LYS A 173 14.27 -2.25 25.44
CA LYS A 173 15.46 -1.58 24.89
C LYS A 173 15.13 -0.34 24.09
N ASN A 174 13.85 -0.13 23.76
CA ASN A 174 13.38 0.89 22.82
C ASN A 174 14.10 0.80 21.46
N ILE A 175 14.20 -0.41 20.91
CA ILE A 175 14.89 -0.67 19.63
C ILE A 175 13.92 -1.33 18.66
N GLU A 176 13.81 -0.75 17.47
CA GLU A 176 13.09 -1.32 16.33
C GLU A 176 14.05 -1.86 15.27
N ARG A 177 13.71 -3.00 14.67
CA ARG A 177 14.39 -3.56 13.50
C ARG A 177 13.36 -3.80 12.39
N ARG A 178 13.49 -3.05 11.29
CA ARG A 178 12.62 -3.20 10.10
C ARG A 178 13.26 -4.12 9.07
N LYS A 179 12.42 -4.84 8.33
CA LYS A 179 12.87 -5.73 7.24
C LYS A 179 13.48 -4.95 6.08
N PHE A 180 12.91 -3.79 5.77
CA PHE A 180 13.36 -2.86 4.74
C PHE A 180 13.08 -1.42 5.20
N ARG A 181 13.70 -0.44 4.53
CA ARG A 181 13.42 0.98 4.71
C ARG A 181 12.43 1.46 3.65
N VAL A 182 11.48 2.31 4.05
CA VAL A 182 10.68 3.11 3.11
C VAL A 182 11.24 4.52 3.06
N THR A 183 11.48 5.03 1.86
CA THR A 183 12.10 6.31 1.58
C THR A 183 11.18 7.15 0.70
N LEU A 184 10.92 8.39 1.09
CA LEU A 184 10.16 9.34 0.29
C LEU A 184 11.11 10.13 -0.62
N ALA A 185 10.81 10.13 -1.91
CA ALA A 185 11.38 11.06 -2.88
C ALA A 185 10.24 11.93 -3.42
N THR A 186 9.83 12.89 -2.59
CA THR A 186 8.62 13.70 -2.76
C THR A 186 8.92 15.17 -2.46
N GLY A 187 7.92 16.04 -2.55
CA GLY A 187 7.99 17.42 -2.09
C GLY A 187 7.95 17.60 -0.57
N ILE A 188 7.76 16.53 0.21
CA ILE A 188 7.83 16.58 1.68
C ILE A 188 9.31 16.80 2.10
N PRO A 189 9.61 17.81 2.94
CA PRO A 189 10.99 18.08 3.37
C PRO A 189 11.65 16.91 4.11
N GLU A 190 12.98 16.83 4.00
CA GLU A 190 13.81 15.79 4.64
C GLU A 190 13.57 15.69 6.15
N ASP A 191 13.58 16.83 6.85
CA ASP A 191 13.41 16.87 8.31
C ASP A 191 12.03 16.36 8.74
N ILE A 192 11.00 16.55 7.91
CA ILE A 192 9.65 16.06 8.16
C ILE A 192 9.59 14.54 7.91
N CYS A 193 10.23 14.05 6.85
CA CYS A 193 10.32 12.61 6.58
C CYS A 193 11.03 11.87 7.72
N GLU A 194 12.14 12.41 8.22
CA GLU A 194 12.90 11.82 9.31
C GLU A 194 12.12 11.83 10.64
N LYS A 195 11.39 12.92 10.94
CA LYS A 195 10.54 13.00 12.15
C LYS A 195 9.50 11.89 12.20
N VAL A 196 8.99 11.42 11.07
CA VAL A 196 8.02 10.32 10.99
C VAL A 196 8.68 8.95 10.73
N ASN A 197 9.99 8.81 10.95
CA ASN A 197 10.75 7.56 10.79
C ASN A 197 10.76 6.99 9.35
N LEU A 198 10.66 7.86 8.34
CA LEU A 198 10.87 7.52 6.94
C LEU A 198 12.24 8.00 6.45
N GLY A 199 12.71 7.40 5.35
CA GLY A 199 13.84 7.95 4.63
C GLY A 199 13.46 9.12 3.74
N TYR A 200 14.46 9.91 3.35
CA TYR A 200 14.35 10.95 2.35
C TYR A 200 15.38 10.72 1.24
N ARG A 201 15.00 11.05 0.00
CA ARG A 201 15.89 11.23 -1.14
C ARG A 201 15.41 12.45 -1.92
N ASN A 202 16.34 13.29 -2.38
CA ASN A 202 15.98 14.41 -3.24
C ASN A 202 15.42 13.89 -4.58
N PRO A 203 14.15 14.15 -4.92
CA PRO A 203 13.54 13.67 -6.16
C PRO A 203 14.26 14.12 -7.43
N ASP A 204 14.87 15.31 -7.43
CA ASP A 204 15.56 15.87 -8.61
C ASP A 204 16.86 15.13 -8.95
N THR A 205 17.38 14.35 -8.00
CA THR A 205 18.66 13.63 -8.16
C THR A 205 18.49 12.17 -8.58
N LEU A 206 17.27 11.63 -8.51
CA LEU A 206 17.00 10.23 -8.87
C LEU A 206 16.99 10.04 -10.38
N LYS A 207 17.77 9.07 -10.86
CA LYS A 207 17.81 8.69 -12.27
C LYS A 207 17.45 7.23 -12.44
N LYS A 208 16.58 6.93 -13.41
CA LYS A 208 16.18 5.56 -13.77
C LYS A 208 17.38 4.64 -14.04
N SER A 209 18.46 5.18 -14.62
CA SER A 209 19.70 4.44 -14.90
C SER A 209 20.34 3.84 -13.64
N ASP A 210 20.17 4.45 -12.47
CA ASP A 210 20.84 4.05 -11.23
C ASP A 210 20.18 2.81 -10.59
N PHE A 211 19.00 2.44 -11.11
CA PHE A 211 18.18 1.31 -10.68
C PHE A 211 18.10 0.20 -11.75
N ALA A 212 19.09 0.15 -12.66
CA ALA A 212 19.28 -0.96 -13.56
C ALA A 212 20.04 -2.10 -12.85
N GLY A 213 19.50 -3.32 -12.86
CA GLY A 213 20.17 -4.49 -12.31
C GLY A 213 19.22 -5.63 -11.97
N LYS A 214 19.77 -6.75 -11.47
CA LYS A 214 18.96 -7.91 -11.03
C LYS A 214 18.25 -7.66 -9.71
N GLU A 215 18.88 -6.92 -8.80
CA GLU A 215 18.37 -6.63 -7.44
C GLU A 215 17.87 -5.18 -7.31
N LYS A 216 17.79 -4.43 -8.41
CA LYS A 216 17.26 -3.07 -8.45
C LYS A 216 16.21 -2.95 -9.54
N ILE A 217 15.14 -2.21 -9.26
CA ILE A 217 14.07 -2.03 -10.24
C ILE A 217 13.51 -0.61 -10.19
N TRP A 218 13.14 -0.11 -11.38
CA TRP A 218 12.38 1.11 -11.57
C TRP A 218 10.99 0.75 -12.11
N ILE A 219 9.94 1.01 -11.32
CA ILE A 219 8.57 0.60 -11.59
C ILE A 219 7.76 1.84 -11.99
N GLU A 220 7.45 1.95 -13.29
CA GLU A 220 6.71 3.10 -13.83
C GLU A 220 5.25 3.14 -13.33
N ASP A 221 4.58 1.98 -13.24
CA ASP A 221 3.20 1.88 -12.78
C ASP A 221 3.13 1.74 -11.25
N GLY A 222 3.64 2.74 -10.54
CA GLY A 222 3.87 2.66 -9.10
C GLY A 222 2.62 2.35 -8.28
N GLY A 223 2.72 1.36 -7.41
CA GLY A 223 1.64 0.94 -6.51
C GLY A 223 0.48 0.18 -7.16
N LYS A 224 0.56 -0.15 -8.46
CA LYS A 224 -0.51 -0.82 -9.22
C LYS A 224 -0.41 -2.35 -9.14
N TYR A 225 0.72 -2.91 -9.52
CA TYR A 225 0.94 -4.36 -9.61
C TYR A 225 1.49 -4.96 -8.33
N LEU A 226 1.05 -6.17 -7.96
CA LEU A 226 1.65 -6.96 -6.88
C LEU A 226 2.91 -7.66 -7.39
N TYR A 227 3.98 -7.65 -6.61
CA TYR A 227 5.22 -8.36 -6.96
C TYR A 227 5.35 -9.65 -6.16
N GLU A 228 5.85 -10.69 -6.81
CA GLU A 228 6.12 -11.99 -6.21
C GLU A 228 7.43 -12.59 -6.73
N LEU A 229 8.13 -13.34 -5.89
CA LEU A 229 9.28 -14.12 -6.35
C LEU A 229 8.77 -15.29 -7.19
N LYS A 230 9.38 -15.50 -8.35
CA LYS A 230 9.11 -16.66 -9.19
C LYS A 230 9.47 -17.93 -8.43
N LYS A 231 8.60 -18.94 -8.52
CA LYS A 231 8.83 -20.27 -7.94
C LYS A 231 9.79 -21.07 -8.79
#